data_AF-A0A7C9DPI4-F1
#
_entry.id   AF-A0A7C9DPI4-F1
#
_cell.length_a   1.000
_cell.length_b   1.000
_cell.length_c   1.000
_cell.angle_alpha   90.00
_cell.angle_beta   90.00
_cell.angle_gamma   90.00
#
_symmetry.space_group_name_H-M   'P 1'
#
loop_
_entity.id
_entity.type
_entity.pdbx_description
1 polymer ?
#
loop_
_entity_poly.entity_id
_entity_poly.type
_entity_poly.pdbx_seq_one_letter_code
_entity_poly.pdbx_strand_id
1 'polypeptide(L)'
;MERVSIVAIAMLCLAMALGAAAQSANNVRATYHLYNPQNIGWDLLRASAYCATWDANKPLAWRQKYGWTAFCGPAGPHGQASCGRCLRVNTPLNVFLHILIAASEEFKRRNSSFIKEEKR
;
A
#
# COMPACT_ATOMS: atom_id res chain seq x y z
N MET A 1 -26.65 -12.16 35.21
CA MET A 1 -26.86 -11.37 33.97
C MET A 1 -25.75 -10.33 33.78
N GLU A 2 -25.39 -9.52 34.80
CA GLU A 2 -24.32 -8.49 34.68
C GLU A 2 -22.91 -9.06 34.41
N ARG A 3 -22.50 -10.15 35.08
CA ARG A 3 -21.17 -10.75 34.90
C ARG A 3 -20.97 -11.35 33.50
N VAL A 4 -22.03 -11.88 32.89
CA VAL A 4 -22.01 -12.42 31.52
C VAL A 4 -21.89 -11.28 30.50
N SER A 5 -22.55 -10.16 30.77
CA SER A 5 -22.47 -8.95 29.94
C SER A 5 -21.07 -8.33 29.94
N ILE A 6 -20.41 -8.26 31.11
CA ILE A 6 -19.04 -7.72 31.24
C ILE A 6 -18.03 -8.61 30.49
N VAL A 7 -18.15 -9.95 30.61
CA VAL A 7 -17.27 -10.88 29.91
C VAL A 7 -17.48 -10.81 28.40
N ALA A 8 -18.72 -10.70 27.94
CA ALA A 8 -19.04 -10.54 26.51
C ALA A 8 -18.47 -9.25 25.93
N ILE A 9 -18.57 -8.12 26.65
CA ILE A 9 -17.99 -6.84 26.24
C ILE A 9 -16.45 -6.91 26.24
N ALA A 10 -15.84 -7.53 27.24
CA ALA A 10 -14.39 -7.70 27.31
C ALA A 10 -13.85 -8.55 26.15
N MET A 11 -14.55 -9.63 25.79
CA MET A 11 -14.20 -10.49 24.64
C MET A 11 -14.35 -9.75 23.31
N LEU A 12 -15.40 -8.92 23.16
CA LEU A 12 -15.60 -8.09 21.96
C LEU A 12 -14.48 -7.05 21.80
N CYS A 13 -14.07 -6.40 22.90
CA CYS A 13 -12.97 -5.45 22.93
C CYS A 13 -11.62 -6.10 22.61
N LEU A 14 -11.35 -7.31 23.14
CA LEU A 14 -10.15 -8.07 22.80
C LEU A 14 -10.12 -8.45 21.31
N ALA A 15 -11.26 -8.86 20.74
CA ALA A 15 -11.35 -9.21 19.32
C ALA A 15 -11.06 -8.01 18.40
N MET A 16 -11.49 -6.80 18.77
CA MET A 16 -11.20 -5.58 18.03
C MET A 16 -9.72 -5.15 18.14
N ALA A 17 -9.08 -5.38 19.28
CA ALA A 17 -7.68 -5.00 19.53
C ALA A 17 -6.68 -5.83 18.70
N LEU A 18 -7.06 -7.01 18.20
CA LEU A 18 -6.21 -7.88 17.38
C LEU A 18 -6.13 -7.42 15.90
N GLY A 19 -6.91 -6.43 15.47
CA GLY A 19 -7.08 -6.07 14.05
C GLY A 19 -6.00 -5.17 13.43
N ALA A 20 -5.07 -4.62 14.20
CA ALA A 20 -4.11 -3.63 13.72
C ALA A 20 -2.65 -4.12 13.84
N ALA A 21 -2.28 -5.14 13.07
CA ALA A 21 -0.87 -5.51 12.93
C ALA A 21 -0.13 -4.47 12.08
N ALA A 22 0.74 -3.68 12.71
CA ALA A 22 1.71 -2.85 12.00
C ALA A 22 2.79 -3.77 11.39
N GLN A 23 2.88 -3.81 10.06
CA GLN A 23 3.85 -4.63 9.35
C GLN A 23 5.02 -3.77 8.88
N SER A 24 6.24 -4.30 9.01
CA SER A 24 7.49 -3.62 8.65
C SER A 24 8.49 -4.64 8.10
N ALA A 25 9.35 -4.19 7.18
CA ALA A 25 10.47 -4.95 6.65
C ALA A 25 11.67 -4.03 6.44
N ASN A 26 12.88 -4.57 6.67
CA ASN A 26 14.14 -3.87 6.50
C ASN A 26 14.92 -4.48 5.31
N ASN A 27 15.90 -3.73 4.79
CA ASN A 27 16.74 -4.16 3.66
C ASN A 27 15.94 -4.56 2.41
N VAL A 28 14.83 -3.85 2.15
CA VAL A 28 13.98 -4.06 0.97
C VAL A 28 14.51 -3.22 -0.19
N ARG A 29 14.60 -3.83 -1.39
CA ARG A 29 15.00 -3.12 -2.61
C ARG A 29 13.87 -2.20 -3.09
N ALA A 30 14.17 -0.90 -3.20
CA ALA A 30 13.29 0.07 -3.82
C ALA A 30 13.81 0.46 -5.21
N THR A 31 12.96 0.39 -6.23
CA THR A 31 13.23 0.92 -7.57
C THR A 31 12.25 2.04 -7.89
N TYR A 32 12.56 2.85 -8.91
CA TYR A 32 11.70 3.96 -9.32
C TYR A 32 10.97 3.65 -10.64
N HIS A 33 9.77 4.20 -10.76
CA HIS A 33 9.03 4.28 -12.02
C HIS A 33 8.50 5.70 -12.18
N LEU A 34 8.74 6.31 -13.34
CA LEU A 34 8.31 7.67 -13.62
C LEU A 34 6.87 7.70 -14.13
N TYR A 35 5.90 7.72 -13.21
CA TYR A 35 4.48 7.87 -13.57
C TYR A 35 4.08 9.32 -13.90
N ASN A 36 4.87 10.31 -13.47
CA ASN A 36 4.62 11.74 -13.67
C ASN A 36 3.14 12.14 -13.40
N PRO A 37 2.63 11.91 -12.17
CA PRO A 37 1.21 12.07 -11.86
C PRO A 37 0.71 13.50 -12.16
N GLN A 38 1.55 14.52 -12.04
CA GLN A 38 1.23 15.90 -12.37
C GLN A 38 0.83 16.08 -13.84
N ASN A 39 1.53 15.42 -14.77
CA ASN A 39 1.27 15.53 -16.22
C ASN A 39 -0.01 14.79 -16.64
N ILE A 40 -0.45 13.81 -15.85
CA ILE A 40 -1.66 13.03 -16.11
C ILE A 40 -2.85 13.48 -15.25
N GLY A 41 -2.75 14.61 -14.53
CA GLY A 41 -3.83 15.12 -13.69
C GLY A 41 -4.13 14.23 -12.47
N TRP A 42 -3.11 13.51 -11.99
CA TRP A 42 -3.17 12.54 -10.91
C TRP A 42 -4.18 11.40 -11.18
N ASP A 43 -4.47 11.12 -12.44
CA ASP A 43 -5.43 10.10 -12.85
C ASP A 43 -4.80 8.69 -12.81
N LEU A 44 -5.30 7.84 -11.91
CA LEU A 44 -4.81 6.47 -11.74
C LEU A 44 -5.11 5.60 -12.97
N LEU A 45 -6.20 5.86 -13.70
CA LEU A 45 -6.55 5.12 -14.91
C LEU A 45 -5.55 5.41 -16.03
N ARG A 46 -5.15 6.68 -16.18
CA ARG A 46 -4.12 7.08 -17.15
C ARG A 46 -2.75 6.49 -16.84
N ALA A 47 -2.42 6.32 -15.56
CA ALA A 47 -1.21 5.61 -15.13
C ALA A 47 -1.30 4.09 -15.30
N SER A 48 -2.46 3.54 -15.72
CA SER A 48 -2.73 2.10 -15.69
C SER A 48 -2.40 1.46 -14.33
N ALA A 49 -2.64 2.22 -13.26
CA ALA A 49 -2.32 1.78 -11.91
C ALA A 49 -3.27 0.64 -11.50
N TYR A 50 -2.73 -0.43 -10.91
CA TYR A 50 -3.54 -1.57 -10.49
C TYR A 50 -4.69 -1.17 -9.55
N CYS A 51 -4.47 -0.21 -8.65
CA CYS A 51 -5.50 0.23 -7.71
C CYS A 51 -6.53 1.18 -8.33
N ALA A 52 -6.41 1.54 -9.62
CA ALA A 52 -7.38 2.42 -10.29
C ALA A 52 -8.80 1.86 -10.24
N THR A 53 -8.96 0.53 -10.25
CA THR A 53 -10.25 -0.18 -10.12
C THR A 53 -11.04 0.26 -8.88
N TRP A 54 -10.36 0.60 -7.78
CA TRP A 54 -11.01 0.95 -6.50
C TRP A 54 -10.76 2.39 -6.07
N ASP A 55 -9.60 2.97 -6.42
CA ASP A 55 -9.14 4.25 -5.88
C ASP A 55 -9.18 5.40 -6.91
N ALA A 56 -9.49 5.14 -8.19
CA ALA A 56 -9.49 6.19 -9.22
C ALA A 56 -10.47 7.34 -8.92
N ASN A 57 -11.61 7.02 -8.31
CA ASN A 57 -12.66 7.99 -7.98
C ASN A 57 -12.42 8.76 -6.67
N LYS A 58 -11.28 8.56 -6.00
CA LYS A 58 -10.97 9.32 -4.79
C LYS A 58 -10.75 10.81 -5.10
N PRO A 59 -11.06 11.71 -4.16
CA PRO A 59 -10.89 13.14 -4.35
C PRO A 59 -9.46 13.50 -4.77
N LEU A 60 -9.32 14.54 -5.60
CA LEU A 60 -8.02 14.97 -6.10
C LEU A 60 -7.03 15.27 -4.96
N ALA A 61 -7.51 15.94 -3.91
CA ALA A 61 -6.71 16.23 -2.71
C ALA A 61 -6.13 14.96 -2.06
N TRP A 62 -6.86 13.84 -2.10
CA TRP A 62 -6.35 12.56 -1.60
C TRP A 62 -5.27 12.00 -2.52
N ARG A 63 -5.50 12.01 -3.84
CA ARG A 63 -4.55 11.51 -4.84
C ARG A 63 -3.24 12.30 -4.86
N GLN A 64 -3.29 13.58 -4.50
CA GLN A 64 -2.14 14.49 -4.42
C GLN A 64 -1.41 14.50 -3.08
N LYS A 65 -2.02 13.96 -2.02
CA LYS A 65 -1.52 14.13 -0.65
C LYS A 65 -0.11 13.56 -0.44
N TYR A 66 0.19 12.42 -1.06
CA TYR A 66 1.47 11.74 -0.97
C TYR A 66 1.92 11.24 -2.35
N GLY A 67 3.22 10.98 -2.49
CA GLY A 67 3.78 10.36 -3.69
C GLY A 67 3.21 8.96 -3.92
N TRP A 68 3.24 8.50 -5.17
CA TRP A 68 2.69 7.20 -5.56
C TRP A 68 3.79 6.15 -5.54
N THR A 69 3.46 4.95 -5.06
CA THR A 69 4.39 3.83 -5.08
C THR A 69 3.72 2.52 -5.48
N ALA A 70 4.54 1.63 -6.03
CA ALA A 70 4.20 0.24 -6.22
C ALA A 70 4.71 -0.61 -5.05
N PHE A 71 3.89 -1.52 -4.54
CA PHE A 71 4.26 -2.36 -3.41
C PHE A 71 4.23 -3.85 -3.74
N CYS A 72 5.36 -4.52 -3.48
CA CYS A 72 5.57 -5.97 -3.56
C CYS A 72 6.62 -6.43 -2.52
N GLY A 73 6.72 -5.74 -1.37
CA GLY A 73 7.69 -6.07 -0.32
C GLY A 73 7.36 -7.41 0.36
N PRO A 74 8.23 -7.94 1.24
CA PRO A 74 8.01 -9.26 1.86
C PRO A 74 7.04 -9.24 3.05
N ALA A 75 6.71 -8.07 3.59
CA ALA A 75 5.83 -7.91 4.74
C ALA A 75 4.80 -6.82 4.47
N GLY A 76 3.52 -7.16 4.51
CA GLY A 76 2.41 -6.27 4.21
C GLY A 76 1.30 -6.99 3.46
N PRO A 77 0.11 -6.41 3.38
CA PRO A 77 -0.89 -6.86 2.42
C PRO A 77 -0.38 -6.64 0.98
N HIS A 78 -0.76 -7.54 0.07
CA HIS A 78 -0.47 -7.45 -1.36
C HIS A 78 -1.75 -7.34 -2.18
N GLY A 79 -1.61 -6.96 -3.46
CA GLY A 79 -2.76 -6.84 -4.36
C GLY A 79 -3.75 -5.79 -3.90
N GLN A 80 -5.03 -6.10 -4.02
CA GLN A 80 -6.14 -5.21 -3.66
C GLN A 80 -6.09 -4.75 -2.20
N ALA A 81 -5.69 -5.63 -1.27
CA ALA A 81 -5.67 -5.29 0.16
C ALA A 81 -4.64 -4.19 0.52
N SER A 82 -3.68 -3.95 -0.38
CA SER A 82 -2.64 -2.92 -0.24
C SER A 82 -3.05 -1.55 -0.78
N CYS A 83 -4.06 -1.51 -1.66
CA CYS A 83 -4.50 -0.30 -2.34
C CYS A 83 -4.97 0.78 -1.37
N GLY A 84 -4.52 2.01 -1.59
CA GLY A 84 -4.87 3.19 -0.81
C GLY A 84 -4.27 3.22 0.60
N ARG A 85 -3.44 2.24 0.97
CA ARG A 85 -2.66 2.29 2.22
C ARG A 85 -1.46 3.21 2.08
N CYS A 86 -0.91 3.61 3.23
CA CYS A 86 0.30 4.41 3.31
C CYS A 86 1.49 3.55 3.69
N LEU A 87 2.63 3.79 3.04
CA LEU A 87 3.93 3.23 3.40
C LEU A 87 4.83 4.34 3.91
N ARG A 88 5.43 4.14 5.07
CA ARG A 88 6.52 4.98 5.56
C ARG A 88 7.84 4.35 5.12
N VAL A 89 8.60 5.05 4.29
CA VAL A 89 9.92 4.59 3.84
C VAL A 89 10.99 5.32 4.64
N ASN A 90 11.75 4.55 5.42
CA ASN A 90 12.82 5.08 6.26
C ASN A 90 14.13 5.24 5.45
N THR A 91 14.12 6.22 4.56
CA THR A 91 15.34 6.78 3.93
C THR A 91 15.89 7.93 4.79
N PRO A 92 17.10 8.47 4.52
CA PRO A 92 17.58 9.68 5.18
C PRO A 92 16.57 10.85 5.18
N LEU A 93 15.70 10.91 4.16
CA LEU A 93 14.67 11.94 4.01
C LEU A 93 13.29 11.61 4.62
N ASN A 94 13.07 10.41 5.19
CA ASN A 94 11.79 9.96 5.76
C ASN A 94 10.52 10.32 4.95
N VAL A 95 10.15 9.51 3.96
CA VAL A 95 9.05 9.84 3.03
C VAL A 95 7.81 8.95 3.27
N PHE A 96 6.62 9.54 3.14
CA PHE A 96 5.34 8.82 3.11
C PHE A 96 4.83 8.70 1.68
N LEU A 97 4.39 7.50 1.30
CA LEU A 97 3.89 7.19 -0.04
C LEU A 97 2.55 6.48 0.05
N HIS A 98 1.65 6.79 -0.87
CA HIS A 98 0.44 6.00 -1.09
C HIS A 98 0.75 4.79 -1.97
N ILE A 99 0.29 3.62 -1.53
CA ILE A 99 0.33 2.39 -2.33
C ILE A 99 -0.86 2.44 -3.29
N LEU A 100 -0.61 2.92 -4.52
CA LEU A 100 -1.64 3.04 -5.56
C LEU A 100 -1.42 2.03 -6.70
N ILE A 101 -0.31 1.30 -6.65
CA ILE A 101 0.01 0.27 -7.63
C ILE A 101 0.32 -0.99 -6.83
N ALA A 102 -0.57 -1.97 -6.84
CA ALA A 102 -0.13 -3.31 -6.44
C ALA A 102 0.69 -3.87 -7.61
N ALA A 103 1.94 -4.24 -7.34
CA ALA A 103 2.69 -5.01 -8.31
C ALA A 103 2.12 -6.44 -8.30
N SER A 104 1.25 -6.75 -9.26
CA SER A 104 0.85 -8.14 -9.52
C SER A 104 2.01 -8.88 -10.21
N GLU A 105 2.04 -10.20 -10.12
CA GLU A 105 2.99 -11.05 -10.85
C GLU A 105 2.96 -10.79 -12.38
N GLU A 106 1.85 -10.28 -12.92
CA GLU A 106 1.75 -9.87 -14.33
C GLU A 106 2.47 -8.54 -14.64
N PHE A 107 2.50 -7.61 -13.69
CA PHE A 107 3.27 -6.36 -13.81
C PHE A 107 4.78 -6.64 -13.72
N LYS A 108 5.18 -7.60 -12.86
CA LYS A 108 6.56 -8.14 -12.75
C LYS A 108 7.06 -8.74 -14.07
N ARG A 109 6.17 -9.34 -14.88
CA ARG A 109 6.50 -9.89 -16.21
C ARG A 109 6.58 -8.85 -17.33
N ARG A 110 5.76 -7.79 -17.31
CA ARG A 110 5.71 -6.78 -18.39
C ARG A 110 6.68 -5.61 -18.22
N ASN A 111 7.06 -5.27 -16.98
CA ASN A 111 8.00 -4.19 -16.71
C ASN A 111 9.25 -4.74 -16.03
N SER A 112 10.34 -4.88 -16.80
CA SER A 112 11.67 -5.34 -16.39
C SER A 112 12.37 -4.48 -15.32
N SER A 113 11.72 -3.40 -14.86
CA SER A 113 12.27 -2.44 -13.90
C SER A 113 11.82 -2.65 -12.45
N PHE A 114 10.96 -3.65 -12.19
CA PHE A 114 10.53 -3.99 -10.83
C PHE A 114 10.93 -5.43 -10.49
N ILE A 115 11.91 -5.54 -9.59
CA ILE A 115 12.32 -6.77 -8.91
C ILE A 115 12.81 -7.89 -9.85
N LYS A 116 14.07 -7.77 -10.30
CA LYS A 116 14.94 -8.96 -10.27
C LYS A 116 15.53 -9.05 -8.86
N GLU A 117 15.12 -10.10 -8.17
CA GLU A 117 15.84 -10.66 -7.05
C GLU A 117 17.17 -11.16 -7.61
N GLU A 118 18.23 -10.38 -7.47
CA GLU A 118 19.58 -10.89 -7.70
C GLU A 118 20.07 -11.39 -6.37
N LYS A 119 19.92 -12.71 -6.16
CA LYS A 119 20.67 -13.44 -5.15
C LYS A 119 22.16 -13.19 -5.40
N ARG A 120 22.81 -12.50 -4.49
CA ARG A 120 24.20 -12.80 -4.15
C ARG A 120 24.40 -12.56 -2.66
#